data_AF-A0A6A2X8M6-F1
#
_entry.id   AF-A0A6A2X8M6-F1
#
_cell.length_a   1.000
_cell.length_b   1.000
_cell.length_c   1.000
_cell.angle_alpha   90.00
_cell.angle_beta   90.00
_cell.angle_gamma   90.00
#
_symmetry.space_group_name_H-M   'P 1'
#
loop_
_entity.id
_entity.type
_entity.pdbx_description
1 polymer ?
#
loop_
_entity_poly.entity_id
_entity_poly.type
_entity_poly.pdbx_seq_one_letter_code
_entity_poly.pdbx_strand_id
1 'polypeptide(L)'
;MADVHFSREIARKGVVLVIFWMLSLISLSCAARLSVSRQKLQVQNHLNRLNKPAVKTIQIPDGDIIDCVHITHQPAFDHPFLKDHKIQMRPSYHPEGHFDENKVSNTDTEKP
;
A
#
# COMPACT_ATOMS: atom_id res chain seq x y z
N MET A 1 -32.52 32.95 -52.81
CA MET A 1 -31.15 33.07 -52.23
C MET A 1 -31.14 33.01 -50.70
N ALA A 2 -32.23 33.38 -50.01
CA ALA A 2 -32.35 33.31 -48.55
C ALA A 2 -32.43 31.87 -47.97
N ASP A 3 -33.06 30.92 -48.67
CA ASP A 3 -33.26 29.54 -48.20
C ASP A 3 -31.96 28.76 -48.01
N VAL A 4 -31.00 28.95 -48.93
CA VAL A 4 -29.68 28.29 -48.88
C VAL A 4 -28.85 28.84 -47.71
N HIS A 5 -28.98 30.13 -47.40
CA HIS A 5 -28.30 30.76 -46.26
C HIS A 5 -28.87 30.28 -44.92
N PHE A 6 -30.19 30.20 -44.82
CA PHE A 6 -30.89 29.74 -43.60
C PHE A 6 -30.61 28.26 -43.29
N SER A 7 -30.60 27.41 -44.32
CA SER A 7 -30.24 25.99 -44.19
C SER A 7 -28.80 25.79 -43.72
N ARG A 8 -27.86 26.59 -44.24
CA ARG A 8 -26.44 26.59 -43.83
C ARG A 8 -26.25 27.04 -42.38
N GLU A 9 -27.06 27.99 -41.90
CA GLU A 9 -27.05 28.48 -40.51
C GLU A 9 -27.54 27.40 -39.52
N ILE A 10 -28.62 26.70 -39.86
CA ILE A 10 -29.16 25.59 -39.04
C ILE A 10 -28.20 24.41 -39.00
N ALA A 11 -27.64 24.02 -40.16
CA ALA A 11 -26.63 22.98 -40.23
C ALA A 11 -25.38 23.34 -39.42
N ARG A 12 -24.91 24.59 -39.51
CA ARG A 12 -23.78 25.09 -38.72
C ARG A 12 -24.05 25.04 -37.21
N LYS A 13 -25.24 25.45 -36.78
CA LYS A 13 -25.66 25.36 -35.36
C LYS A 13 -25.74 23.91 -34.89
N GLY A 14 -26.28 23.01 -35.72
CA GLY A 14 -26.31 21.56 -35.43
C GLY A 14 -24.92 20.96 -35.27
N VAL A 15 -23.99 21.27 -36.18
CA VAL A 15 -22.59 20.81 -36.10
C VAL A 15 -21.91 21.32 -34.83
N VAL A 16 -22.11 22.59 -34.46
CA VAL A 16 -21.53 23.15 -33.22
C VAL A 16 -22.08 22.45 -31.97
N LEU A 17 -23.38 22.16 -31.93
CA LEU A 17 -24.00 21.42 -30.82
C LEU A 17 -23.46 19.99 -30.71
N VAL A 18 -23.25 19.31 -31.84
CA VAL A 18 -22.64 17.96 -31.88
C VAL A 18 -21.20 18.02 -31.38
N ILE A 19 -20.40 18.98 -31.81
CA ILE A 19 -19.02 19.16 -31.34
C ILE A 19 -19.01 19.39 -29.82
N PHE A 20 -19.88 20.26 -29.31
CA PHE A 20 -19.97 20.53 -27.86
C PHE A 20 -20.36 19.28 -27.06
N TRP A 21 -21.31 18.49 -27.58
CA TRP A 21 -21.68 17.19 -27.01
C TRP A 21 -20.51 16.20 -26.98
N MET A 22 -19.77 16.08 -28.09
CA MET A 22 -18.61 15.20 -28.18
C MET A 22 -17.50 15.63 -27.21
N LEU A 23 -17.22 16.94 -27.10
CA LEU A 23 -16.23 17.46 -26.15
C LEU A 23 -16.64 17.19 -24.69
N SER A 24 -17.93 17.33 -24.37
CA SER A 24 -18.46 17.01 -23.03
C SER A 24 -18.29 15.52 -22.69
N LEU A 25 -18.62 14.62 -23.62
CA LEU A 25 -18.44 13.17 -23.45
C LEU A 25 -16.97 12.79 -23.28
N ILE A 26 -16.07 13.39 -24.07
CA ILE A 26 -14.63 13.18 -23.96
C ILE A 26 -14.13 13.64 -22.59
N SER A 27 -14.50 14.85 -22.15
CA SER A 27 -14.12 15.40 -20.85
C SER A 27 -14.56 14.50 -19.68
N LEU A 28 -15.81 14.02 -19.70
CA LEU A 28 -16.33 13.09 -18.69
C LEU A 28 -15.54 11.78 -18.67
N SER A 29 -15.24 11.21 -19.85
CA SER A 29 -14.45 9.98 -19.96
C SER A 29 -13.00 10.14 -19.47
N CYS A 30 -12.38 11.29 -19.73
CA CYS A 30 -11.03 11.61 -19.28
C CYS A 30 -10.95 11.75 -17.75
N ALA A 31 -11.93 12.43 -17.14
CA ALA A 31 -12.01 12.58 -15.68
C ALA A 31 -12.13 11.22 -14.98
N ALA A 32 -12.99 10.33 -15.50
CA ALA A 32 -13.14 8.96 -14.98
C ALA A 32 -11.87 8.11 -15.14
N ARG A 33 -11.14 8.23 -16.26
CA ARG A 33 -9.86 7.53 -16.44
C ARG A 33 -8.79 8.03 -15.48
N LEU A 34 -8.74 9.34 -15.23
CA LEU A 34 -7.78 9.94 -14.30
C LEU A 34 -8.05 9.52 -12.84
N SER A 35 -9.30 9.38 -12.42
CA SER A 35 -9.62 8.91 -11.07
C SER A 35 -9.21 7.45 -10.85
N VAL A 36 -9.49 6.57 -11.82
CA VAL A 36 -9.08 5.16 -11.78
C VAL A 36 -7.55 5.02 -11.75
N SER A 37 -6.82 5.80 -12.56
CA SER A 37 -5.35 5.74 -12.57
C SER A 37 -4.75 6.20 -11.24
N ARG A 38 -5.31 7.24 -10.61
CA ARG A 38 -4.91 7.69 -9.26
C ARG A 38 -5.16 6.62 -8.21
N GLN A 39 -6.32 5.97 -8.23
CA GLN A 39 -6.62 4.87 -7.30
C GLN A 39 -5.64 3.71 -7.47
N LYS A 40 -5.36 3.31 -8.72
CA LYS A 40 -4.38 2.26 -9.01
C LYS A 40 -2.99 2.61 -8.49
N LEU A 41 -2.55 3.86 -8.65
CA LEU A 41 -1.27 4.34 -8.13
C LEU A 41 -1.24 4.31 -6.59
N GLN A 42 -2.32 4.71 -5.92
CA GLN A 42 -2.43 4.64 -4.46
C GLN A 42 -2.34 3.19 -3.94
N VAL A 43 -3.04 2.26 -4.60
CA VAL A 43 -2.96 0.83 -4.27
C VAL A 43 -1.55 0.30 -4.45
N GLN A 44 -0.91 0.61 -5.58
CA GLN A 44 0.46 0.17 -5.86
C GLN A 44 1.46 0.71 -4.83
N ASN A 45 1.36 1.98 -4.46
CA ASN A 45 2.20 2.57 -3.42
C ASN A 45 1.98 1.90 -2.05
N HIS A 46 0.73 1.57 -1.72
CA HIS A 46 0.43 0.87 -0.48
C HIS A 46 1.02 -0.54 -0.48
N LEU A 47 0.89 -1.26 -1.60
CA LEU A 47 1.44 -2.60 -1.77
C LEU A 47 2.97 -2.60 -1.65
N ASN A 48 3.65 -1.63 -2.26
CA ASN A 48 5.10 -1.48 -2.17
C ASN A 48 5.58 -1.19 -0.74
N ARG A 49 4.74 -0.53 0.08
CA ARG A 49 5.05 -0.26 1.49
C ARG A 49 4.92 -1.52 2.35
N LEU A 50 3.96 -2.39 2.04
CA LEU A 50 3.73 -3.64 2.76
C LEU A 50 4.71 -4.75 2.33
N ASN A 51 4.92 -4.90 1.02
CA ASN A 51 5.72 -5.98 0.43
C ASN A 51 7.20 -5.61 0.39
N LYS A 52 7.84 -5.66 1.56
CA LYS A 52 9.27 -5.43 1.69
C LYS A 52 10.05 -6.72 1.42
N PRO A 53 11.22 -6.66 0.76
CA PRO A 53 11.98 -7.84 0.43
C PRO A 53 12.47 -8.54 1.70
N ALA A 54 12.26 -9.85 1.77
CA ALA A 54 12.72 -10.67 2.87
C ALA A 54 14.25 -10.79 2.86
N VAL A 55 14.87 -10.65 4.04
CA VAL A 55 16.30 -10.97 4.25
C VAL A 55 16.49 -12.44 4.61
N LYS A 56 15.46 -13.07 5.18
CA LYS A 56 15.45 -14.47 5.56
C LYS A 56 14.03 -14.98 5.54
N THR A 57 13.82 -16.16 4.99
CA THR A 57 12.55 -16.85 5.00
C THR A 57 12.66 -18.07 5.93
N ILE A 58 11.68 -18.23 6.81
CA ILE A 58 11.60 -19.36 7.74
C ILE A 58 10.33 -20.13 7.39
N GLN A 59 10.45 -21.43 7.13
CA GLN A 59 9.31 -22.31 6.95
C GLN A 59 9.13 -23.15 8.22
N ILE A 60 7.91 -23.17 8.74
CA ILE A 60 7.52 -23.91 9.93
C ILE A 60 6.96 -25.28 9.50
N PRO A 61 7.03 -26.33 10.33
CA PRO A 61 6.52 -27.66 9.98
C PRO A 61 5.09 -27.70 9.42
N ASP A 62 4.24 -26.76 9.85
CA ASP A 62 2.85 -26.65 9.40
C ASP A 62 2.69 -26.04 7.99
N GLY A 63 3.80 -25.66 7.34
CA GLY A 63 3.81 -25.05 6.01
C GLY A 63 3.73 -23.52 6.01
N ASP A 64 3.66 -22.89 7.17
CA ASP A 64 3.68 -21.42 7.29
C ASP A 64 5.04 -20.85 6.92
N ILE A 65 5.03 -19.77 6.13
CA ILE A 65 6.21 -19.06 5.67
C ILE A 65 6.28 -17.71 6.37
N ILE A 66 7.36 -17.49 7.14
CA ILE A 66 7.65 -16.23 7.82
C ILE A 66 8.83 -15.55 7.14
N ASP A 67 8.53 -14.44 6.47
CA ASP A 67 9.55 -13.57 5.88
C ASP A 67 10.03 -12.52 6.89
N CYS A 68 11.31 -12.63 7.24
CA CYS A 68 11.99 -11.69 8.11
C CYS A 68 12.49 -10.50 7.27
N VAL A 69 12.33 -9.29 7.81
CA VAL A 69 12.91 -8.05 7.27
C VAL A 69 13.74 -7.36 8.35
N HIS A 70 14.63 -6.45 7.96
CA HIS A 70 15.37 -5.63 8.93
C HIS A 70 14.40 -4.89 9.86
N ILE A 71 14.74 -4.82 11.15
CA ILE A 71 13.87 -4.21 12.17
C ILE A 71 13.50 -2.76 11.84
N THR A 72 14.47 -1.95 11.39
CA THR A 72 14.26 -0.56 10.95
C THR A 72 13.41 -0.43 9.69
N HIS A 73 13.29 -1.51 8.93
CA HIS A 73 12.55 -1.54 7.69
C HIS A 73 11.16 -2.16 7.87
N GLN A 74 10.73 -2.58 9.06
CA GLN A 74 9.40 -3.17 9.21
C GLN A 74 8.31 -2.16 8.79
N PRO A 75 7.20 -2.62 8.17
CA PRO A 75 6.13 -1.73 7.69
C PRO A 75 5.55 -0.80 8.76
N ALA A 76 5.58 -1.19 10.04
CA ALA A 76 5.13 -0.36 11.15
C ALA A 76 5.90 0.97 11.26
N PHE A 77 7.20 0.98 10.93
CA PHE A 77 8.05 2.17 11.02
C PHE A 77 7.89 3.14 9.84
N ASP A 78 7.13 2.77 8.81
CA ASP A 78 6.76 3.71 7.74
C ASP A 78 5.68 4.71 8.18
N HIS A 79 5.14 4.55 9.39
CA HIS A 79 4.21 5.49 9.97
C HIS A 79 4.92 6.82 10.30
N PRO A 80 4.36 8.00 9.94
CA PRO A 80 5.01 9.29 10.17
C PRO A 80 5.49 9.53 11.60
N PHE A 81 4.74 9.05 12.59
CA PHE A 81 5.09 9.16 14.01
C PHE A 81 6.20 8.22 14.48
N LEU A 82 6.60 7.24 13.67
CA LEU A 82 7.60 6.22 13.99
C LEU A 82 8.85 6.29 13.12
N LYS A 83 8.90 7.20 12.15
CA LYS A 83 9.99 7.32 11.16
C LYS A 83 11.37 7.50 11.80
N ASP A 84 11.44 8.29 12.88
CA ASP A 84 12.67 8.61 13.60
C ASP A 84 12.70 7.96 15.00
N HIS A 85 11.88 6.93 15.20
CA HIS A 85 11.82 6.25 16.48
C HIS A 85 13.11 5.43 16.72
N LYS A 86 13.80 5.73 17.82
CA LYS A 86 14.92 4.90 18.29
C LYS A 86 14.37 3.62 18.90
N ILE A 87 14.50 2.52 18.17
CA ILE A 87 14.07 1.20 18.63
C ILE A 87 14.86 0.82 19.88
N GLN A 88 14.14 0.54 20.96
CA GLN A 88 14.71 0.05 22.21
C GLN A 88 14.79 -1.48 22.15
N MET A 89 16.00 -2.01 22.28
CA MET A 89 16.23 -3.45 22.32
C MET A 89 16.15 -3.95 23.76
N ARG A 90 15.79 -5.22 23.92
CA ARG A 90 15.84 -5.88 25.23
C ARG A 90 17.27 -5.74 25.81
N PRO A 91 17.42 -5.24 27.05
CA PRO A 91 18.73 -5.15 27.69
C PRO A 91 19.33 -6.55 27.91
N SER A 92 20.66 -6.64 27.88
CA SER A 92 21.39 -7.88 28.13
C SER A 92 21.39 -8.32 29.60
N TYR A 93 20.91 -7.45 30.49
CA TYR A 93 20.78 -7.72 31.92
C TYR A 93 19.33 -7.51 32.37
N HIS A 94 18.93 -8.20 33.44
CA HIS A 94 17.64 -7.98 34.07
C HIS A 94 17.77 -6.79 35.03
N PRO A 95 17.09 -5.65 34.79
CA PRO A 95 17.24 -4.47 35.64
C PRO A 95 16.70 -4.67 37.06
N GLU A 96 15.74 -5.58 37.26
CA GLU A 96 15.07 -5.86 38.54
C GLU A 96 15.61 -7.14 39.20
N GLY A 97 16.89 -7.17 39.56
CA GLY A 97 17.62 -8.35 40.06
C GLY A 97 17.15 -8.93 41.41
N HIS A 98 15.91 -9.39 41.52
CA HIS A 98 15.43 -10.20 42.63
C HIS A 98 14.72 -11.46 42.13
N PHE A 99 15.51 -12.52 41.93
CA PHE A 99 15.02 -13.87 42.14
C PHE A 99 16.01 -14.55 43.06
N ASP A 100 15.59 -14.71 44.32
CA ASP A 100 16.27 -15.57 45.27
C ASP A 100 16.47 -16.96 44.66
N GLU A 101 17.64 -17.50 44.92
CA GLU A 101 18.15 -18.78 44.46
C GLU A 101 17.22 -19.93 44.89
N ASN A 102 16.25 -20.31 44.06
CA ASN A 102 15.64 -21.63 44.13
C ASN A 102 16.06 -22.47 42.92
N LYS A 103 17.26 -23.01 43.08
CA LYS A 103 17.73 -24.25 42.47
C LYS A 103 16.62 -25.32 42.55
N VAL A 104 15.97 -25.61 41.43
CA VAL A 104 15.41 -26.94 41.17
C VAL A 104 16.21 -27.56 40.03
N SER A 105 17.09 -28.45 40.48
CA SER A 105 17.81 -29.44 39.71
C SER A 105 16.88 -30.54 39.20
N ASN A 106 17.25 -31.11 38.05
CA ASN A 106 16.90 -32.43 37.49
C ASN A 106 15.62 -32.43 36.63
N THR A 107 15.57 -33.00 35.42
CA THR A 107 16.35 -34.08 34.79
C THR A 107 16.29 -33.98 33.27
N ASP A 108 17.36 -34.40 32.59
CA ASP A 108 17.28 -34.92 31.22
C ASP A 108 16.30 -36.10 31.16
N THR A 109 15.34 -36.07 30.24
CA THR A 109 14.75 -37.31 29.68
C THR A 109 14.32 -37.06 28.23
N GLU A 110 15.20 -37.50 27.34
CA GLU A 110 14.97 -38.25 26.11
C GLU A 110 13.67 -38.08 25.30
N LYS A 111 13.90 -37.80 24.01
CA LYS A 111 13.04 -37.80 22.82
C LYS A 111 12.33 -39.16 22.58
N PRO A 112 11.16 -39.20 21.91
CA PRO A 112 11.13 -39.52 20.46
C PRO A 112 10.68 -38.36 19.56
#